data_AF-A0A562V9D7-F1
#
_entry.id   AF-A0A562V9D7-F1
#
_cell.length_a   1.000
_cell.length_b   1.000
_cell.length_c   1.000
_cell.angle_alpha   90.00
_cell.angle_beta   90.00
_cell.angle_gamma   90.00
#
_symmetry.space_group_name_H-M   'P 1'
#
loop_
_entity.id
_entity.type
_entity.pdbx_description
1 polymer ?
#
loop_
_entity_poly.entity_id
_entity_poly.type
_entity_poly.pdbx_seq_one_letter_code
_entity_poly.pdbx_strand_id
1 'polypeptide(L)'
;MSHRQFDPVRDAVDIASRQWLLPGERLLYVSTRPDVLVEMPRRNRAGKLKSPLMLRILKWVFLWPFLLWHAVEISEPEPNGPPASTVTYGPDPRCLASAHLAPGVKPRRSFWVLTDRRFAYLQAVPTGEGLVASAGPLDVKAAIRNTRKKVAVTMGHRDLPVEPVRLTAVAEYGPGEFSPQGVVVRELPLGFTPRTARYHRILLRDGSGVDLIDTPPEPPRR
;
A
#
# COMPACT_ATOMS: atom_id res chain seq x y z
N MET A 1 -19.82 -18.22 -14.85
CA MET A 1 -18.74 -17.58 -15.62
C MET A 1 -17.54 -17.38 -14.70
N SER A 2 -16.35 -17.77 -15.13
CA SER A 2 -15.12 -17.62 -14.34
C SER A 2 -14.59 -16.19 -14.45
N HIS A 3 -14.14 -15.63 -13.32
CA HIS A 3 -13.58 -14.28 -13.27
C HIS A 3 -12.10 -14.33 -12.88
N ARG A 4 -11.33 -13.33 -13.32
CA ARG A 4 -9.99 -13.06 -12.76
C ARG A 4 -10.10 -12.18 -11.52
N GLN A 5 -9.14 -12.33 -10.62
CA GLN A 5 -9.04 -11.46 -9.46
C GLN A 5 -8.80 -10.00 -9.86
N PHE A 6 -9.38 -9.06 -9.11
CA PHE A 6 -9.11 -7.63 -9.22
C PHE A 6 -7.63 -7.35 -8.92
N ASP A 7 -6.98 -6.66 -9.85
CA ASP A 7 -5.60 -6.19 -9.72
C ASP A 7 -5.61 -4.66 -9.70
N PRO A 8 -5.30 -4.00 -8.55
CA PRO A 8 -5.26 -2.55 -8.46
C PRO A 8 -4.40 -1.89 -9.55
N VAL A 9 -3.27 -2.50 -9.92
CA VAL A 9 -2.34 -1.93 -10.91
C VAL A 9 -2.99 -1.84 -12.28
N ARG A 10 -3.81 -2.82 -12.65
CA ARG A 10 -4.45 -2.92 -13.96
C ARG A 10 -5.84 -2.27 -14.00
N ASP A 11 -6.60 -2.41 -12.91
CA ASP A 11 -8.05 -2.21 -12.92
C ASP A 11 -8.50 -0.96 -12.16
N ALA A 12 -7.67 -0.37 -11.30
CA ALA A 12 -8.09 0.71 -10.41
C ALA A 12 -8.61 1.94 -11.16
N VAL A 13 -7.92 2.37 -12.23
CA VAL A 13 -8.30 3.55 -13.01
C VAL A 13 -9.68 3.36 -13.66
N ASP A 14 -9.87 2.24 -14.35
CA ASP A 14 -11.14 1.93 -15.04
C ASP A 14 -12.29 1.82 -14.05
N ILE A 15 -12.13 1.05 -12.96
CA ILE A 15 -13.21 0.88 -11.99
C ILE A 15 -13.50 2.17 -11.22
N ALA A 16 -12.49 2.95 -10.84
CA ALA A 16 -12.69 4.23 -10.17
C ALA A 16 -13.47 5.20 -11.07
N SER A 17 -13.14 5.24 -12.37
CA SER A 17 -13.83 6.10 -13.33
C SER A 17 -15.31 5.76 -13.52
N ARG A 18 -15.68 4.48 -13.41
CA ARG A 18 -17.05 4.01 -13.61
C ARG A 18 -17.92 4.06 -12.37
N GLN A 19 -17.35 3.77 -11.20
CA GLN A 19 -18.13 3.55 -9.98
C GLN A 19 -18.02 4.67 -8.96
N TRP A 20 -16.90 5.39 -8.95
CA TRP A 20 -16.60 6.32 -7.87
C TRP A 20 -16.59 7.78 -8.34
N LEU A 21 -15.98 8.10 -9.49
CA LEU A 21 -15.92 9.47 -10.01
C LEU A 21 -17.32 10.04 -10.28
N LEU A 22 -17.52 11.30 -9.87
CA LEU A 22 -18.72 12.07 -10.19
C LEU A 22 -18.66 12.57 -11.65
N PRO A 23 -19.81 12.85 -12.30
CA PRO A 23 -19.84 13.45 -13.62
C PRO A 23 -19.01 14.75 -13.68
N GLY A 24 -18.04 14.79 -14.60
CA GLY A 24 -17.14 15.94 -14.79
C GLY A 24 -15.94 16.00 -13.84
N GLU A 25 -15.83 15.07 -12.88
CA GLU A 25 -14.65 14.93 -12.00
C GLU A 25 -13.48 14.32 -12.78
N ARG A 26 -12.27 14.87 -12.61
CA ARG A 26 -11.07 14.42 -13.33
C ARG A 26 -10.15 13.67 -12.39
N LEU A 27 -9.77 12.47 -12.80
CA LEU A 27 -8.75 11.68 -12.12
C LEU A 27 -7.37 12.28 -12.40
N LEU A 28 -6.65 12.68 -11.34
CA LEU A 28 -5.31 13.25 -11.44
C LEU A 28 -4.23 12.21 -11.19
N TYR A 29 -4.44 11.33 -10.20
CA TYR A 29 -3.43 10.36 -9.79
C TYR A 29 -4.05 9.13 -9.11
N VAL A 30 -3.43 7.96 -9.30
CA VAL A 30 -3.78 6.72 -8.59
C VAL A 30 -2.51 6.04 -8.07
N SER A 31 -2.43 5.81 -6.75
CA SER A 31 -1.37 4.99 -6.15
C SER A 31 -1.91 3.59 -5.86
N THR A 32 -1.46 2.60 -6.64
CA THR A 32 -1.96 1.21 -6.58
C THR A 32 -1.03 0.27 -5.83
N ARG A 33 0.17 0.73 -5.48
CA ARG A 33 1.17 -0.13 -4.84
C ARG A 33 0.89 -0.24 -3.33
N PRO A 34 0.97 -1.45 -2.76
CA PRO A 34 0.58 -1.70 -1.37
C PRO A 34 1.67 -1.34 -0.34
N ASP A 35 2.86 -0.95 -0.79
CA ASP A 35 3.99 -0.63 0.07
C ASP A 35 3.83 0.78 0.67
N VAL A 36 3.43 0.80 1.94
CA VAL A 36 3.25 2.03 2.69
C VAL A 36 4.31 2.13 3.79
N LEU A 37 5.04 3.25 3.80
CA LEU A 37 5.89 3.64 4.93
C LEU A 37 5.08 4.52 5.87
N VAL A 38 4.97 4.10 7.14
CA VAL A 38 4.23 4.85 8.17
C VAL A 38 5.20 5.59 9.09
N GLU A 39 5.11 6.91 9.10
CA GLU A 39 5.87 7.85 9.93
C GLU A 39 4.94 8.56 10.92
N MET A 40 4.46 7.79 11.89
CA MET A 40 3.57 8.28 12.96
C MET A 40 4.11 7.86 14.32
N PRO A 41 3.97 8.71 15.36
CA PRO A 41 4.35 8.32 16.70
C PRO A 41 3.56 7.09 17.14
N ARG A 42 4.20 6.24 17.94
CA ARG A 42 3.61 5.00 18.49
C ARG A 42 3.12 3.98 17.45
N ARG A 43 3.38 4.15 16.15
CA ARG A 43 3.22 3.10 15.13
C ARG A 43 4.57 2.59 14.64
N ASN A 44 4.63 1.32 14.27
CA ASN A 44 5.80 0.75 13.58
C ASN A 44 5.70 1.00 12.07
N ARG A 45 6.75 0.65 11.31
CA ARG A 45 6.78 0.84 9.84
C ARG A 45 5.63 0.14 9.11
N ALA A 46 5.07 -0.92 9.68
CA ALA A 46 3.92 -1.65 9.14
C ALA A 46 2.57 -1.06 9.58
N GLY A 47 2.57 0.13 10.18
CA GLY A 47 1.37 0.82 10.64
C GLY A 47 0.72 0.22 11.88
N LYS A 48 1.28 -0.81 12.52
CA LYS A 48 0.74 -1.37 13.76
C LYS A 48 1.14 -0.52 14.97
N LEU A 49 0.27 -0.41 15.96
CA LEU A 49 0.63 0.22 17.24
C LEU A 49 1.82 -0.52 17.87
N LYS A 50 2.83 0.23 18.31
CA LYS A 50 3.97 -0.30 19.06
C LYS A 50 3.42 -0.88 20.36
N SER A 51 3.80 -2.12 20.68
CA SER A 51 3.46 -2.72 21.97
C SER A 51 4.01 -1.85 23.10
N PRO A 52 3.29 -1.72 24.22
CA PRO A 52 3.79 -0.97 25.37
C PRO A 52 5.11 -1.60 25.85
N LEU A 53 6.00 -0.76 26.38
CA LEU A 53 7.36 -1.13 26.77
C LEU A 53 7.37 -2.37 27.68
N MET A 54 6.41 -2.45 28.60
CA MET A 54 6.25 -3.58 29.54
C MET A 54 5.99 -4.92 28.85
N LEU A 55 5.10 -4.97 27.86
CA LEU A 55 4.85 -6.19 27.06
C LEU A 55 6.06 -6.59 26.24
N ARG A 56 6.86 -5.61 25.81
CA ARG A 56 8.15 -5.85 25.13
C ARG A 56 9.15 -6.49 26.07
N ILE A 57 9.31 -5.94 27.28
CA ILE A 57 10.19 -6.49 28.32
C ILE A 57 9.74 -7.90 28.70
N LEU A 58 8.45 -8.11 28.97
CA LEU A 58 7.91 -9.41 29.34
C LEU A 58 8.14 -10.45 28.23
N LYS A 59 7.91 -10.08 26.96
CA LYS A 59 8.22 -10.94 25.82
C LYS A 59 9.70 -11.29 25.77
N TRP A 60 10.60 -10.33 25.98
CA TRP A 60 12.04 -10.58 25.98
C TRP A 60 12.46 -11.45 27.16
N VAL A 61 11.98 -11.22 28.38
CA VAL A 61 12.29 -12.06 29.55
C VAL A 61 11.90 -13.52 29.32
N PHE A 62 10.76 -13.77 28.67
CA PHE A 62 10.30 -15.13 28.36
C PHE A 62 10.96 -15.75 27.12
N LEU A 63 11.27 -14.98 26.07
CA LEU A 63 11.90 -15.52 24.84
C LEU A 63 13.43 -15.57 24.90
N TRP A 64 14.07 -14.77 25.74
CA TRP A 64 15.53 -14.69 25.87
C TRP A 64 16.20 -16.04 26.10
N PRO A 65 15.73 -16.90 27.04
CA PRO A 65 16.35 -18.21 27.24
C PRO A 65 16.20 -19.13 26.02
N PHE A 66 15.15 -18.97 25.22
CA PHE A 66 14.92 -19.75 24.00
C PHE A 66 15.75 -19.25 22.80
N LEU A 67 15.94 -17.93 22.69
CA LEU A 67 16.75 -17.30 21.64
C LEU A 67 18.25 -17.55 21.82
N LEU A 68 18.75 -17.64 23.05
CA LEU A 68 20.14 -18.00 23.32
C LEU A 68 20.47 -19.43 22.89
N TRP A 69 19.51 -20.34 22.97
CA TRP A 69 19.66 -21.74 22.54
C TRP A 69 19.67 -21.89 21.01
N HIS A 70 19.05 -20.94 20.29
CA HIS A 70 18.87 -20.98 18.83
C HIS A 70 19.65 -19.87 18.11
N ALA A 71 20.86 -19.52 18.56
CA ALA A 71 21.73 -18.55 17.88
C ALA A 71 22.22 -19.09 16.51
N VAL A 72 21.29 -19.19 15.56
CA VAL A 72 21.51 -19.34 14.12
C VAL A 72 21.53 -17.92 13.57
N GLU A 73 22.61 -17.62 12.85
CA GLU A 73 22.84 -16.45 12.00
C GLU A 73 21.61 -15.56 11.81
N ILE A 74 21.52 -14.50 12.62
CA ILE A 74 20.62 -13.39 12.35
C ILE A 74 21.25 -12.67 11.16
N SER A 75 20.92 -13.12 9.94
CA SER A 75 21.25 -12.38 8.74
C SER A 75 20.65 -10.97 8.89
N GLU A 76 21.50 -9.96 8.79
CA GLU A 76 21.05 -8.58 8.67
C GLU A 76 20.04 -8.49 7.53
N PRO A 77 18.91 -7.78 7.70
CA PRO A 77 17.95 -7.63 6.61
C PRO A 77 18.64 -6.82 5.50
N GLU A 78 18.99 -7.49 4.39
CA GLU A 78 19.55 -6.85 3.20
C GLU A 78 18.70 -5.63 2.82
N PRO A 79 19.24 -4.40 2.94
CA PRO A 79 18.48 -3.19 2.71
C PRO A 79 18.63 -2.78 1.25
N ASN A 80 17.93 -3.47 0.34
CA ASN A 80 17.84 -3.07 -1.08
C ASN A 80 16.39 -3.15 -1.58
N GLY A 81 15.48 -2.50 -0.85
CA GLY A 81 14.09 -2.30 -1.28
C GLY A 81 13.96 -1.12 -2.25
N PRO A 82 13.10 -1.18 -3.29
CA PRO A 82 12.72 0.02 -4.03
C PRO A 82 12.07 1.04 -3.08
N PRO A 83 12.10 2.35 -3.39
CA PRO A 83 11.51 3.38 -2.54
C PRO A 83 10.02 3.09 -2.29
N ALA A 84 9.56 3.39 -1.07
CA ALA A 84 8.16 3.19 -0.70
C ALA A 84 7.26 4.01 -1.64
N SER A 85 6.21 3.40 -2.19
CA SER A 85 5.29 4.08 -3.09
C SER A 85 4.45 5.14 -2.39
N THR A 86 4.16 4.91 -1.12
CA THR A 86 3.33 5.80 -0.32
C THR A 86 3.98 5.99 1.03
N VAL A 87 4.10 7.23 1.48
CA VAL A 87 4.53 7.55 2.84
C VAL A 87 3.39 8.28 3.55
N THR A 88 2.89 7.72 4.64
CA THR A 88 1.86 8.34 5.47
C THR A 88 2.48 8.85 6.76
N TYR A 89 2.21 10.12 7.09
CA TYR A 89 2.83 10.80 8.22
C TYR A 89 1.79 11.61 8.99
N GLY A 90 2.06 11.87 10.27
CA GLY A 90 1.17 12.70 11.07
C GLY A 90 1.58 12.81 12.54
N PRO A 91 0.94 13.74 13.27
CA PRO A 91 1.28 14.06 14.65
C PRO A 91 0.78 13.01 15.67
N ASP A 92 -0.25 12.22 15.31
CA ASP A 92 -0.88 11.24 16.19
C ASP A 92 -1.12 9.91 15.44
N PRO A 93 -1.04 8.75 16.12
CA PRO A 93 -1.41 7.46 15.53
C PRO A 93 -2.85 7.36 14.98
N ARG A 94 -3.77 8.25 15.37
CA ARG A 94 -5.18 8.30 14.93
C ARG A 94 -5.48 9.49 14.01
N CYS A 95 -4.45 10.13 13.46
CA CYS A 95 -4.63 11.20 12.47
C CYS A 95 -5.39 10.72 11.23
N LEU A 96 -5.91 11.66 10.45
CA LEU A 96 -6.69 11.40 9.25
C LEU A 96 -5.90 10.53 8.26
N ALA A 97 -4.61 10.83 8.04
CA ALA A 97 -3.76 10.03 7.15
C ALA A 97 -3.65 8.55 7.56
N SER A 98 -3.96 8.18 8.81
CA SER A 98 -3.90 6.79 9.30
C SER A 98 -5.09 5.92 8.90
N ALA A 99 -6.13 6.47 8.26
CA ALA A 99 -7.35 5.74 7.94
C ALA A 99 -7.13 4.47 7.07
N HIS A 100 -6.15 4.48 6.18
CA HIS A 100 -5.73 3.31 5.41
C HIS A 100 -5.19 2.14 6.26
N LEU A 101 -4.92 2.38 7.55
CA LEU A 101 -4.47 1.37 8.53
C LEU A 101 -5.62 0.81 9.37
N ALA A 102 -6.87 1.17 9.07
CA ALA A 102 -8.02 0.67 9.81
C ALA A 102 -8.12 -0.87 9.73
N PRO A 103 -8.60 -1.54 10.79
CA PRO A 103 -8.88 -2.97 10.74
C PRO A 103 -9.82 -3.31 9.58
N GLY A 104 -9.53 -4.40 8.85
CA GLY A 104 -10.36 -4.86 7.72
C GLY A 104 -9.96 -4.30 6.35
N VAL A 105 -9.09 -3.29 6.31
CA VAL A 105 -8.49 -2.83 5.06
C VAL A 105 -7.59 -3.92 4.48
N LYS A 106 -7.78 -4.24 3.19
CA LYS A 106 -6.97 -5.23 2.46
C LYS A 106 -6.00 -4.50 1.50
N PRO A 107 -4.71 -4.36 1.85
CA PRO A 107 -3.73 -3.58 1.08
C PRO A 107 -3.64 -3.97 -0.41
N ARG A 108 -3.80 -5.26 -0.73
CA ARG A 108 -3.75 -5.78 -2.10
C ARG A 108 -4.97 -5.43 -2.96
N ARG A 109 -6.00 -4.81 -2.39
CA ARG A 109 -7.25 -4.42 -3.06
C ARG A 109 -7.63 -2.98 -2.77
N SER A 110 -6.68 -2.18 -2.30
CA SER A 110 -6.90 -0.80 -1.92
C SER A 110 -5.84 0.10 -2.55
N PHE A 111 -6.22 1.32 -2.85
CA PHE A 111 -5.39 2.27 -3.59
C PHE A 111 -5.80 3.70 -3.25
N TRP A 112 -4.84 4.62 -3.33
CA TRP A 112 -5.11 6.06 -3.20
C TRP A 112 -5.56 6.63 -4.52
N VAL A 113 -6.51 7.56 -4.47
CA VAL A 113 -7.05 8.28 -5.61
C VAL A 113 -7.04 9.77 -5.31
N LEU A 114 -6.47 10.55 -6.21
CA LEU A 114 -6.52 12.01 -6.19
C LEU A 114 -7.28 12.49 -7.42
N THR A 115 -8.26 13.36 -7.20
CA THR A 115 -9.02 14.04 -8.24
C THR A 115 -8.84 15.54 -8.13
N ASP A 116 -9.45 16.28 -9.06
CA ASP A 116 -9.56 17.73 -9.00
C ASP A 116 -10.44 18.24 -7.86
N ARG A 117 -11.21 17.37 -7.20
CA ARG A 117 -12.18 17.75 -6.15
C ARG A 117 -11.96 17.09 -4.80
N ARG A 118 -11.39 15.89 -4.77
CA ARG A 118 -11.27 15.09 -3.55
C ARG A 118 -10.07 14.16 -3.59
N PHE A 119 -9.68 13.76 -2.40
CA PHE A 119 -8.64 12.78 -2.16
C PHE A 119 -9.21 11.62 -1.35
N ALA A 120 -8.95 10.38 -1.75
CA ALA A 120 -9.56 9.23 -1.10
C ALA A 120 -8.65 8.01 -1.08
N TYR A 121 -8.88 7.16 -0.08
CA TYR A 121 -8.38 5.79 -0.05
C TYR A 121 -9.53 4.83 -0.31
N LEU A 122 -9.48 4.15 -1.44
CA LEU A 122 -10.54 3.26 -1.90
C LEU A 122 -10.16 1.81 -1.67
N GLN A 123 -11.16 0.99 -1.36
CA GLN A 123 -11.02 -0.46 -1.26
C GLN A 123 -12.04 -1.13 -2.19
N ALA A 124 -11.55 -2.03 -3.03
CA ALA A 124 -12.37 -2.89 -3.87
C ALA A 124 -12.86 -4.10 -3.06
N VAL A 125 -14.17 -4.15 -2.81
CA VAL A 125 -14.85 -5.23 -2.09
C VAL A 125 -15.57 -6.12 -3.12
N PRO A 126 -15.27 -7.43 -3.21
CA PRO A 126 -16.01 -8.32 -4.10
C PRO A 126 -17.49 -8.36 -3.72
N THR A 127 -18.37 -8.29 -4.72
CA THR A 127 -19.84 -8.26 -4.51
C THR A 127 -20.54 -9.58 -4.80
N GLY A 128 -19.84 -10.58 -5.36
CA GLY A 128 -20.48 -11.83 -5.77
C GLY A 128 -19.79 -13.09 -5.23
N GLU A 129 -20.57 -14.17 -5.18
CA GLU A 129 -20.12 -15.56 -5.00
C GLU A 129 -19.59 -16.15 -6.32
N GLY A 130 -18.86 -15.35 -7.09
CA GLY A 130 -18.25 -15.83 -8.32
C GLY A 130 -17.13 -16.82 -7.99
N LEU A 131 -17.10 -17.97 -8.66
CA LEU A 131 -15.92 -18.83 -8.70
C LEU A 131 -14.77 -18.02 -9.32
N VAL A 132 -13.93 -17.43 -8.46
CA VAL A 132 -12.68 -16.81 -8.88
C VAL A 132 -11.81 -17.94 -9.39
N ALA A 133 -11.38 -17.85 -10.65
CA ALA A 133 -10.42 -18.82 -11.17
C ALA A 133 -9.19 -18.78 -10.26
N SER A 134 -8.96 -19.87 -9.53
CA SER A 134 -7.78 -20.00 -8.69
C SER A 134 -6.58 -19.73 -9.59
N ALA A 135 -5.72 -18.79 -9.22
CA ALA A 135 -4.45 -18.61 -9.91
C ALA A 135 -3.84 -20.01 -10.05
N GLY A 136 -3.55 -20.42 -11.30
CA GLY A 136 -3.11 -21.78 -11.60
C GLY A 136 -2.00 -22.25 -10.66
N PRO A 137 -1.79 -23.57 -10.52
CA PRO A 137 -0.92 -24.14 -9.49
C PRO A 137 0.38 -23.34 -9.40
N LEU A 138 0.59 -22.74 -8.23
CA LEU A 138 1.78 -21.95 -7.92
C LEU A 138 2.96 -22.89 -8.17
N ASP A 139 3.67 -22.73 -9.28
CA ASP A 139 4.91 -23.47 -9.48
C ASP A 139 5.85 -22.97 -8.40
N VAL A 140 5.99 -23.77 -7.33
CA VAL A 140 6.73 -23.42 -6.12
C VAL A 140 8.17 -23.08 -6.50
N LYS A 141 8.74 -23.69 -7.55
CA LYS A 141 10.07 -23.34 -8.05
C LYS A 141 10.10 -21.97 -8.72
N ALA A 142 9.09 -21.64 -9.54
CA ALA A 142 8.97 -20.31 -10.15
C ALA A 142 8.67 -19.24 -9.08
N ALA A 143 7.84 -19.54 -8.09
CA ALA A 143 7.54 -18.65 -6.97
C ALA A 143 8.80 -18.38 -6.14
N ILE A 144 9.56 -19.41 -5.74
CA ILE A 144 10.85 -19.24 -5.03
C ILE A 144 11.86 -18.43 -5.87
N ARG A 145 11.94 -18.70 -7.18
CA ARG A 145 12.83 -17.97 -8.11
C ARG A 145 12.39 -16.51 -8.28
N ASN A 146 11.09 -16.23 -8.27
CA ASN A 146 10.53 -14.89 -8.39
C ASN A 146 10.51 -14.12 -7.06
N THR A 147 10.46 -14.81 -5.91
CA THR A 147 10.72 -14.23 -4.58
C THR A 147 12.14 -13.68 -4.52
N ARG A 148 13.12 -14.39 -5.11
CA ARG A 148 14.51 -13.90 -5.25
C ARG A 148 14.66 -12.74 -6.25
N LYS A 149 13.74 -12.60 -7.22
CA LYS A 149 13.79 -11.52 -8.24
C LYS A 149 12.80 -10.37 -7.99
N LYS A 150 12.02 -10.40 -6.90
CA LYS A 150 10.90 -9.47 -6.64
C LYS A 150 9.95 -9.28 -7.84
N VAL A 151 9.80 -10.30 -8.69
CA VAL A 151 8.84 -10.25 -9.81
C VAL A 151 7.51 -10.72 -9.26
N ALA A 152 6.50 -9.84 -9.25
CA ALA A 152 5.14 -10.23 -8.94
C ALA A 152 4.66 -11.24 -9.98
N VAL A 153 4.51 -12.51 -9.58
CA VAL A 153 3.91 -13.55 -10.42
C VAL A 153 2.40 -13.35 -10.39
N THR A 154 1.91 -12.45 -11.23
CA THR A 154 0.47 -12.33 -11.51
C THR A 154 0.17 -13.15 -12.77
N MET A 155 0.29 -14.48 -12.68
CA MET A 155 -0.29 -15.38 -13.70
C MET A 155 -1.76 -15.65 -13.36
N GLY A 156 -2.55 -14.58 -13.40
CA GLY A 156 -4.00 -14.71 -13.57
C GLY A 156 -4.32 -14.74 -15.07
N HIS A 157 -5.37 -15.47 -15.46
CA HIS A 157 -5.86 -15.46 -16.84
C HIS A 157 -6.21 -14.03 -17.27
N ARG A 158 -5.35 -13.41 -18.09
CA ARG A 158 -5.44 -11.99 -18.45
C ARG A 158 -6.71 -11.64 -19.24
N ASP A 159 -7.30 -12.65 -19.88
CA ASP A 159 -8.41 -12.53 -20.83
C ASP A 159 -9.77 -12.75 -20.15
N LEU A 160 -9.79 -13.18 -18.89
CA LEU A 160 -11.03 -13.29 -18.14
C LEU A 160 -11.53 -11.91 -17.69
N PRO A 161 -12.87 -11.72 -17.60
CA PRO A 161 -13.44 -10.52 -17.01
C PRO A 161 -13.03 -10.38 -15.54
N VAL A 162 -12.84 -9.15 -15.08
CA VAL A 162 -12.55 -8.84 -13.68
C VAL A 162 -13.70 -9.33 -12.81
N GLU A 163 -13.39 -9.89 -11.64
CA GLU A 163 -14.40 -10.21 -10.63
C GLU A 163 -15.27 -8.97 -10.32
N PRO A 164 -16.58 -9.12 -10.13
CA PRO A 164 -17.42 -8.00 -9.78
C PRO A 164 -17.00 -7.46 -8.40
N VAL A 165 -16.56 -6.20 -8.38
CA VAL A 165 -16.17 -5.47 -7.18
C VAL A 165 -16.97 -4.18 -7.05
N ARG A 166 -17.23 -3.77 -5.81
CA ARG A 166 -17.74 -2.47 -5.42
C ARG A 166 -16.64 -1.68 -4.74
N LEU A 167 -16.40 -0.46 -5.21
CA LEU A 167 -15.51 0.46 -4.53
C LEU A 167 -16.19 1.02 -3.28
N THR A 168 -15.47 0.96 -2.16
CA THR A 168 -15.87 1.57 -0.89
C THR A 168 -14.78 2.52 -0.47
N ALA A 169 -15.13 3.77 -0.14
CA ALA A 169 -14.20 4.72 0.43
C ALA A 169 -13.92 4.33 1.89
N VAL A 170 -12.66 3.99 2.18
CA VAL A 170 -12.19 3.80 3.56
C VAL A 170 -11.97 5.17 4.21
N ALA A 171 -11.48 6.11 3.41
CA ALA A 171 -11.38 7.52 3.75
C ALA A 171 -11.61 8.36 2.51
N GLU A 172 -12.29 9.48 2.68
CA GLU A 172 -12.55 10.45 1.62
C GLU A 172 -12.45 11.84 2.23
N TYR A 173 -11.76 12.72 1.51
CA TYR A 173 -11.49 14.10 1.90
C TYR A 173 -11.98 15.02 0.79
N GLY A 174 -12.98 15.83 1.11
CA GLY A 174 -13.59 16.76 0.18
C GLY A 174 -12.78 18.06 0.01
N PRO A 175 -13.34 19.02 -0.76
CA PRO A 175 -12.74 20.33 -0.93
C PRO A 175 -12.48 21.02 0.42
N GLY A 176 -11.25 21.49 0.63
CA GLY A 176 -10.83 22.16 1.86
C GLY A 176 -10.38 21.24 3.00
N GLU A 177 -10.53 19.92 2.86
CA GLU A 177 -10.01 18.93 3.83
C GLU A 177 -8.61 18.42 3.48
N PHE A 178 -8.18 18.64 2.23
CA PHE A 178 -6.86 18.33 1.74
C PHE A 178 -6.28 19.48 0.91
N SER A 179 -4.95 19.54 0.82
CA SER A 179 -4.22 20.49 -0.01
C SER A 179 -3.04 19.78 -0.69
N PRO A 180 -2.97 19.73 -2.03
CA PRO A 180 -1.76 19.31 -2.73
C PRO A 180 -0.67 20.37 -2.52
N GLN A 181 0.51 19.96 -2.07
CA GLN A 181 1.66 20.84 -1.81
C GLN A 181 2.72 20.77 -2.93
N GLY A 182 2.45 20.00 -3.99
CA GLY A 182 3.40 19.77 -5.08
C GLY A 182 4.38 18.64 -4.78
N VAL A 183 5.52 18.65 -5.47
CA VAL A 183 6.55 17.61 -5.34
C VAL A 183 7.53 17.95 -4.22
N VAL A 184 7.78 16.99 -3.34
CA VAL A 184 8.77 17.05 -2.26
C VAL A 184 9.80 15.94 -2.42
N VAL A 185 11.03 16.18 -1.97
CA VAL A 185 12.06 15.15 -1.86
C VAL A 185 12.06 14.63 -0.42
N ARG A 186 11.95 13.32 -0.22
CA ARG A 186 12.09 12.69 1.10
C ARG A 186 13.37 11.88 1.17
N GLU A 187 14.00 11.92 2.34
CA GLU A 187 15.00 10.93 2.74
C GLU A 187 14.30 9.70 3.33
N LEU A 188 14.62 8.53 2.82
CA LEU A 188 14.06 7.26 3.25
C LEU A 188 14.98 6.56 4.26
N PRO A 189 14.40 5.76 5.19
CA PRO A 189 15.18 5.01 6.17
C PRO A 189 16.19 4.04 5.54
N LEU A 190 17.20 3.64 6.33
CA LEU A 190 18.06 2.49 6.02
C LEU A 190 17.17 1.27 5.71
N GLY A 191 17.22 0.79 4.47
CA GLY A 191 16.28 -0.18 3.90
C GLY A 191 15.87 0.08 2.44
N PHE A 192 15.88 1.35 2.02
CA PHE A 192 15.39 1.80 0.72
C PHE A 192 16.50 2.32 -0.20
N THR A 193 16.43 1.98 -1.47
CA THR A 193 17.37 2.39 -2.52
C THR A 193 16.58 2.86 -3.77
N PRO A 194 16.76 4.11 -4.23
CA PRO A 194 17.60 5.17 -3.64
C PRO A 194 17.12 5.62 -2.25
N ARG A 195 18.06 6.17 -1.46
CA ARG A 195 17.76 6.74 -0.13
C ARG A 195 16.98 8.06 -0.19
N THR A 196 16.82 8.63 -1.37
CA THR A 196 15.97 9.78 -1.61
C THR A 196 15.00 9.48 -2.74
N ALA A 197 13.76 9.93 -2.59
CA ALA A 197 12.75 9.81 -3.64
C ALA A 197 11.84 11.03 -3.65
N ARG A 198 11.26 11.30 -4.82
CA ARG A 198 10.33 12.40 -5.05
C ARG A 198 8.91 11.92 -4.80
N TYR A 199 8.09 12.76 -4.20
CA TYR A 199 6.71 12.45 -3.85
C TYR A 199 5.81 13.65 -4.11
N HIS A 200 4.60 13.42 -4.63
CA HIS A 200 3.51 14.37 -4.53
C HIS A 200 2.98 14.40 -3.11
N ARG A 201 3.14 15.53 -2.43
CA ARG A 201 2.67 15.72 -1.06
C ARG A 201 1.23 16.18 -1.03
N ILE A 202 0.43 15.48 -0.24
CA ILE A 202 -0.95 15.82 0.07
C ILE A 202 -1.04 16.05 1.58
N LEU A 203 -1.38 17.28 1.97
CA LEU A 203 -1.56 17.67 3.36
C LEU A 203 -3.04 17.63 3.72
N LEU A 204 -3.37 17.08 4.88
CA LEU A 204 -4.73 17.03 5.43
C LEU A 204 -4.90 18.11 6.50
N ARG A 205 -6.15 18.46 6.80
CA ARG A 205 -6.52 19.54 7.71
C ARG A 205 -5.96 19.41 9.14
N ASP A 206 -5.72 18.18 9.61
CA ASP A 206 -5.16 17.90 10.94
C ASP A 206 -3.61 17.97 10.99
N GLY A 207 -2.97 18.41 9.90
CA GLY A 207 -1.51 18.46 9.76
C GLY A 207 -0.87 17.11 9.45
N SER A 208 -1.65 16.03 9.33
CA SER A 208 -1.17 14.76 8.78
C SER A 208 -1.16 14.80 7.25
N GLY A 209 -0.50 13.84 6.62
CA GLY A 209 -0.44 13.82 5.16
C GLY A 209 0.01 12.51 4.56
N VAL A 210 -0.10 12.48 3.23
CA VAL A 210 0.23 11.35 2.38
C VAL A 210 1.14 11.85 1.27
N ASP A 211 2.32 11.26 1.16
CA ASP A 211 3.27 11.50 0.10
C ASP A 211 3.19 10.31 -0.88
N LEU A 212 2.77 10.57 -2.11
CA LEU A 212 2.61 9.56 -3.18
C LEU A 212 3.79 9.64 -4.13
N ILE A 213 4.44 8.52 -4.45
CA ILE A 213 5.69 8.53 -5.22
C ILE A 213 5.50 9.21 -6.58
N ASP A 214 6.29 10.25 -6.82
CA ASP A 214 6.42 10.94 -8.10
C ASP A 214 7.31 10.06 -8.98
N THR A 215 6.72 8.98 -9.51
CA THR A 215 7.45 8.12 -10.45
C THR A 215 7.35 8.75 -11.83
N PRO A 216 8.45 9.20 -12.46
CA PRO A 216 8.43 9.43 -13.89
C PRO A 216 8.16 8.10 -14.61
N PRO A 217 7.51 8.08 -15.79
CA PRO A 217 7.29 6.85 -16.54
C PRO A 217 8.65 6.20 -16.85
N GLU A 218 8.87 4.98 -16.37
CA GLU A 218 10.00 4.18 -16.84
C GLU A 218 9.77 3.95 -18.35
N PRO A 219 10.69 4.38 -19.25
CA PRO A 219 10.51 4.17 -20.68
C PRO A 219 10.42 2.67 -20.98
N PRO A 220 9.73 2.27 -22.07
CA PRO A 220 9.59 0.87 -22.44
C PRO A 220 10.98 0.25 -22.57
N ARG A 221 11.24 -0.80 -21.77
CA ARG A 221 12.39 -1.67 -22.00
C ARG A 221 12.15 -2.38 -23.32
N ARG A 222 12.94 -1.99 -24.34
CA ARG A 222 13.03 -2.67 -25.62
C ARG A 222 13.54 -4.09 -25.43
#